data_AF-A0A1V1NZ83-F1
#
_entry.id   AF-A0A1V1NZ83-F1
#
_cell.length_a   1.000
_cell.length_b   1.000
_cell.length_c   1.000
_cell.angle_alpha   90.00
_cell.angle_beta   90.00
_cell.angle_gamma   90.00
#
_symmetry.space_group_name_H-M   'P 1'
#
loop_
_entity.id
_entity.type
_entity.pdbx_description
1 polymer ?
#
loop_
_entity_poly.entity_id
_entity_poly.type
_entity_poly.pdbx_seq_one_letter_code
_entity_poly.pdbx_strand_id
1 'polypeptide(L)'
;MKIIISDFGPVKSFEFNMAKSFIGIFGKNNSGKSYSISTVYIIIKNILEIYSDLSFYLRILIDNDIEEFKEKLKNHIDQEKETLI
;
A
#
# COMPACT_ATOMS: atom_id res chain seq x y z
N MET A 1 13.82 1.30 -0.83
CA MET A 1 13.38 1.09 0.56
C MET A 1 14.44 0.31 1.32
N LYS A 2 14.66 0.65 2.59
CA LYS A 2 15.59 -0.03 3.50
C LYS A 2 14.79 -0.62 4.66
N ILE A 3 14.97 -1.91 4.94
CA ILE A 3 14.36 -2.65 6.05
C ILE A 3 15.48 -3.11 6.97
N ILE A 4 15.35 -2.83 8.26
CA ILE A 4 16.27 -3.28 9.30
C ILE A 4 15.48 -4.19 10.24
N ILE A 5 15.99 -5.42 10.42
CA ILE A 5 15.46 -6.39 11.38
C ILE A 5 16.50 -6.55 12.47
N SER A 6 16.12 -6.33 13.72
CA SER A 6 16.98 -6.46 14.90
C SER A 6 16.30 -7.29 15.97
N ASP A 7 17.05 -8.19 16.58
CA ASP A 7 16.62 -9.05 17.70
C ASP A 7 15.28 -9.77 17.46
N PHE A 8 15.11 -10.31 16.25
CA PHE A 8 13.88 -10.99 15.83
C PHE A 8 14.16 -12.45 15.46
N GLY A 9 13.62 -13.37 16.25
CA GLY A 9 13.85 -14.81 16.08
C GLY A 9 15.35 -15.16 16.14
N PRO A 10 15.89 -15.97 15.19
CA PRO A 10 17.31 -16.33 15.16
C PRO A 10 18.23 -15.21 14.63
N VAL A 11 17.69 -14.02 14.30
CA VAL A 11 18.41 -12.94 13.62
C VAL A 11 18.68 -11.81 14.61
N LYS A 12 19.96 -11.63 14.97
CA LYS A 12 20.41 -10.49 15.80
C LYS A 12 20.30 -9.15 15.05
N SER A 13 20.77 -9.12 13.80
CA SER A 13 20.69 -7.95 12.93
C SER A 13 20.74 -8.37 11.47
N PHE A 14 19.85 -7.79 10.65
CA PHE A 14 19.81 -7.98 9.21
C PHE A 14 19.33 -6.69 8.53
N GLU A 15 20.07 -6.26 7.51
CA GLU A 15 19.72 -5.11 6.68
C GLU A 15 19.36 -5.58 5.27
N PHE A 16 18.20 -5.15 4.80
CA PHE A 16 17.75 -5.38 3.44
C PHE A 16 17.51 -4.05 2.74
N ASN A 17 18.25 -3.79 1.65
CA ASN A 17 18.12 -2.56 0.88
C ASN A 17 17.68 -2.86 -0.55
N MET A 18 16.42 -2.53 -0.85
CA MET A 18 15.81 -2.73 -2.17
C MET A 18 16.33 -1.77 -3.25
N ALA A 19 17.13 -0.76 -2.89
CA ALA A 19 17.79 0.08 -3.89
C ALA A 19 18.98 -0.63 -4.56
N LYS A 20 19.44 -1.76 -4.00
CA LYS A 20 20.52 -2.56 -4.60
C LYS A 20 19.96 -3.41 -5.72
N SER A 21 20.67 -3.45 -6.85
CA SER A 21 20.34 -4.30 -8.01
C SER A 21 20.55 -5.80 -7.75
N PHE A 22 21.34 -6.15 -6.75
CA PHE A 22 21.63 -7.52 -6.37
C PHE A 22 21.78 -7.66 -4.85
N ILE A 23 21.22 -8.74 -4.28
CA ILE A 23 21.26 -9.03 -2.85
C ILE A 23 21.69 -10.48 -2.67
N GLY A 24 22.85 -10.68 -2.06
CA GLY A 24 23.35 -11.99 -1.63
C GLY A 24 23.27 -12.14 -0.12
N ILE A 25 22.74 -13.26 0.36
CA ILE A 25 22.65 -13.59 1.79
C ILE A 25 23.53 -14.82 2.03
N PHE A 26 24.67 -14.64 2.69
CA PHE A 26 25.66 -15.68 2.94
C PHE A 26 25.84 -15.94 4.43
N GLY A 27 26.21 -17.17 4.78
CA GLY A 27 26.38 -17.59 6.18
C GLY A 27 26.22 -19.09 6.35
N LYS A 28 26.53 -19.60 7.55
CA LYS A 28 26.38 -21.02 7.88
C LYS A 28 24.92 -21.48 7.76
N ASN A 29 24.70 -22.77 7.57
CA ASN A 29 23.35 -23.32 7.66
C ASN A 29 22.75 -23.03 9.03
N ASN A 30 21.43 -22.82 9.06
CA ASN A 30 20.69 -22.46 10.27
C ASN A 30 21.06 -21.10 10.91
N SER A 31 21.81 -20.22 10.23
CA SER A 31 22.16 -18.88 10.74
C SER A 31 21.05 -17.83 10.56
N GLY A 32 19.80 -18.25 10.32
CA GLY A 32 18.69 -17.32 10.09
C GLY A 32 18.53 -16.77 8.67
N LYS A 33 19.28 -17.23 7.66
CA LYS A 33 19.20 -16.71 6.28
C LYS A 33 17.79 -16.77 5.67
N SER A 34 17.16 -17.95 5.69
CA SER A 34 15.79 -18.14 5.17
C SER A 34 14.78 -17.37 6.02
N TYR A 35 15.01 -17.28 7.33
CA TYR A 35 14.15 -16.52 8.23
C TYR A 35 14.15 -15.03 7.89
N SER A 36 15.33 -14.41 7.75
CA SER A 36 15.48 -13.00 7.39
C SER A 36 14.73 -12.65 6.09
N ILE A 37 14.91 -13.44 5.03
CA ILE A 37 14.26 -13.17 3.75
C ILE A 37 12.75 -13.39 3.80
N SER A 38 12.29 -14.40 4.54
CA SER A 38 10.86 -14.63 4.76
C SER A 38 10.21 -13.49 5.57
N THR A 39 10.88 -12.97 6.60
CA THR A 39 10.40 -11.82 7.36
C THR A 39 10.27 -10.59 6.46
N VAL A 40 11.29 -10.29 5.65
CA VAL A 40 11.23 -9.20 4.67
C VAL A 40 10.07 -9.40 3.69
N TYR A 41 9.88 -10.61 3.17
CA TYR A 41 8.78 -10.92 2.26
C TYR A 41 7.43 -10.64 2.89
N ILE A 42 7.19 -11.09 4.14
CA ILE A 42 5.93 -10.87 4.84
C ILE A 42 5.69 -9.37 5.05
N ILE A 43 6.71 -8.62 5.49
CA ILE A 43 6.60 -7.16 5.68
C ILE A 43 6.16 -6.48 4.37
N ILE A 44 6.87 -6.77 3.28
CA ILE A 44 6.59 -6.15 1.98
C ILE A 44 5.19 -6.53 1.49
N LYS A 45 4.83 -7.81 1.58
CA LYS A 45 3.53 -8.32 1.15
C LYS A 45 2.39 -7.59 1.86
N ASN A 46 2.43 -7.51 3.19
CA ASN A 46 1.38 -6.85 3.97
C ASN A 46 1.30 -5.36 3.68
N ILE A 47 2.44 -4.68 3.50
CA ILE A 47 2.45 -3.27 3.12
C ILE A 47 1.74 -3.08 1.77
N LEU A 48 2.05 -3.90 0.77
CA LEU A 48 1.41 -3.82 -0.55
C LEU A 48 -0.09 -4.11 -0.50
N GLU A 49 -0.52 -5.10 0.30
CA GLU A 49 -1.93 -5.40 0.52
C GLU A 49 -2.67 -4.22 1.16
N ILE A 50 -2.11 -3.61 2.22
CA ILE A 50 -2.70 -2.42 2.86
C ILE A 50 -2.83 -1.26 1.87
N TYR A 51 -1.82 -1.00 1.05
CA TYR A 51 -1.90 0.06 0.02
C TYR A 51 -2.98 -0.23 -1.01
N SER A 52 -3.10 -1.48 -1.45
CA SER A 52 -4.14 -1.90 -2.39
C SER A 52 -5.52 -1.66 -1.80
N ASP A 53 -5.76 -2.15 -0.59
CA ASP A 53 -7.05 -2.01 0.09
C ASP A 53 -7.40 -0.54 0.32
N LEU A 54 -6.46 0.26 0.83
CA LEU A 54 -6.67 1.69 1.03
C LEU A 54 -6.99 2.41 -0.28
N SER A 55 -6.27 2.08 -1.37
CA SER A 55 -6.54 2.67 -2.68
C SER A 55 -7.95 2.33 -3.20
N PHE A 56 -8.42 1.11 -2.94
CA PHE A 56 -9.76 0.67 -3.29
C PHE A 56 -10.83 1.43 -2.52
N TYR A 57 -10.70 1.54 -1.19
CA TYR A 57 -11.65 2.30 -0.36
C TYR A 57 -11.68 3.78 -0.70
N LEU A 58 -10.51 4.41 -0.91
CA LEU A 58 -10.44 5.82 -1.32
C LEU A 58 -11.13 6.05 -2.66
N ARG A 59 -10.97 5.12 -3.61
CA ARG A 59 -11.67 5.21 -4.90
C ARG A 59 -13.18 5.15 -4.73
N ILE A 60 -13.70 4.24 -3.90
CA ILE A 60 -15.14 4.16 -3.63
C ILE A 60 -15.66 5.47 -3.04
N LEU A 61 -14.95 6.05 -2.06
CA LEU A 61 -15.36 7.30 -1.43
C LEU A 61 -15.40 8.45 -2.44
N ILE A 62 -14.34 8.59 -3.25
CA ILE A 62 -14.25 9.63 -4.28
C ILE A 62 -15.34 9.45 -5.35
N ASP A 63 -15.56 8.22 -5.81
CA ASP A 63 -16.58 7.93 -6.83
C ASP A 63 -17.98 8.29 -6.30
N ASN A 64 -18.27 7.99 -5.03
CA ASN A 64 -19.54 8.36 -4.40
C ASN A 64 -19.72 9.89 -4.28
N ASP A 65 -18.69 10.61 -3.81
CA ASP A 65 -18.72 12.07 -3.69
C ASP A 65 -18.91 12.73 -5.07
N ILE A 66 -18.28 12.18 -6.12
CA ILE A 66 -18.43 12.66 -7.50
C ILE A 66 -19.86 12.45 -7.99
N GLU A 67 -20.47 11.30 -7.74
CA GLU A 67 -21.87 11.06 -8.14
C GLU A 67 -22.84 11.99 -7.40
N GLU A 68 -22.67 12.20 -6.10
CA GLU A 68 -23.48 13.17 -5.34
C GLU A 68 -23.35 14.60 -5.91
N PHE A 69 -22.12 15.00 -6.25
CA PHE A 69 -21.87 16.30 -6.88
C PHE A 69 -22.51 16.43 -8.26
N LYS A 70 -22.45 15.38 -9.10
CA LYS A 70 -23.12 15.34 -10.40
C LYS A 70 -24.63 15.49 -10.27
N GLU A 71 -25.25 14.82 -9.30
CA GLU A 71 -26.69 14.96 -9.05
C GLU A 71 -27.06 16.39 -8.63
N LYS A 72 -26.29 17.00 -7.72
CA LYS A 72 -26.50 18.40 -7.30
C LYS A 72 -26.38 19.37 -8.49
N LEU A 73 -25.38 19.20 -9.34
CA LEU A 73 -25.21 20.01 -10.55
C LEU A 73 -26.40 19.88 -11.51
N LYS A 74 -26.85 18.65 -11.76
CA LYS A 74 -28.00 18.39 -12.64
C LYS A 74 -29.25 19.09 -12.13
N ASN A 75 -29.55 18.94 -10.84
CA ASN A 75 -30.72 19.58 -10.23
C ASN A 75 -30.67 21.10 -10.31
N HIS A 76 -29.48 21.71 -10.15
CA HIS A 76 -29.32 23.17 -10.27
C HIS A 76 -29.57 23.66 -11.70
N ILE A 77 -29.03 22.96 -12.70
CA ILE A 77 -29.24 23.29 -14.13
C ILE A 77 -30.73 23.17 -14.50
N ASP A 78 -31.42 22.16 -13.99
CA ASP A 78 -32.84 21.95 -14.29
C ASP A 78 -33.71 23.06 -13.66
N GLN A 79 -33.37 23.55 -12.47
CA GLN A 79 -34.05 24.70 -11.83
C GLN A 79 -33.86 26.01 -12.60
N GLU A 80 -32.66 26.29 -13.11
CA GLU A 80 -32.42 27.50 -13.92
C GLU A 80 -33.23 27.49 -15.21
N LYS A 81 -33.40 26.32 -15.85
CA LYS A 81 -34.21 26.17 -17.07
C LYS A 81 -35.70 26.41 -16.84
N GLU A 82 -36.26 25.98 -15.71
CA GLU A 82 -37.67 26.22 -15.37
C GLU A 82 -37.97 27.69 -15.07
N THR A 83 -36.97 28.47 -14.65
CA THR A 83 -37.13 29.89 -14.30
C THR A 83 -37.07 30.82 -15.54
N LEU A 84 -36.64 30.29 -16.70
CA LEU A 84 -36.48 31.01 -17.97
C LEU A 84 -37.68 30.82 -18.93
N ILE A 85 -38.72 30.10 -18.52
CA ILE A 85 -39.99 29.87 -19.23
C ILE A 85 -41.08 30.71 -18.56
#